data_AF-A0A662QKS7-F1
#
_entry.id   AF-A0A662QKS7-F1
#
_cell.length_a   1.000
_cell.length_b   1.000
_cell.length_c   1.000
_cell.angle_alpha   90.00
_cell.angle_beta   90.00
_cell.angle_gamma   90.00
#
_symmetry.space_group_name_H-M   'P 1'
#
loop_
_entity.id
_entity.type
_entity.pdbx_description
1 polymer ?
#
loop_
_entity_poly.entity_id
_entity_poly.type
_entity_poly.pdbx_seq_one_letter_code
_entity_poly.pdbx_strand_id
1 'polypeptide(L)'
;MDVRDLGELRRRLAEVRIILRLDEADLGGVIDELLEAGRAAGLNPERRAEGYALAPSRLAAALGLPHLRIGFLDNLLMIWVRAPHSLDDLLCELAGLSAEKLYEMILSGARGMAEALRRHFEEDDVLQINLPAG
;
A
#
# COMPACT_ATOMS: atom_id res chain seq x y z
N MET A 1 2.12 -26.82 10.51
CA MET A 1 1.90 -25.88 9.39
C MET A 1 0.68 -25.08 9.77
N ASP A 2 0.89 -23.89 10.30
CA ASP A 2 -0.20 -23.02 10.74
C ASP A 2 -0.87 -22.46 9.48
N VAL A 3 -1.95 -23.12 9.03
CA VAL A 3 -2.74 -22.67 7.88
C VAL A 3 -3.55 -21.46 8.34
N ARG A 4 -2.88 -20.31 8.45
CA ARG A 4 -3.57 -19.03 8.39
C ARG A 4 -4.04 -18.89 6.96
N ASP A 5 -5.35 -18.74 6.79
CA ASP A 5 -6.00 -18.76 5.47
C ASP A 5 -5.42 -17.66 4.59
N LEU A 6 -4.56 -18.02 3.63
CA LEU A 6 -4.09 -17.10 2.57
C LEU A 6 -5.29 -16.39 1.91
N GLY A 7 -6.43 -17.06 1.82
CA GLY A 7 -7.69 -16.46 1.37
C GLY A 7 -8.11 -15.26 2.21
N GLU A 8 -7.97 -15.33 3.54
CA GLU A 8 -8.26 -14.22 4.45
C GLU A 8 -7.28 -13.06 4.26
N LEU A 9 -5.98 -13.35 4.17
CA LEU A 9 -4.98 -12.30 3.92
C LEU A 9 -5.23 -11.60 2.59
N ARG A 10 -5.55 -12.37 1.53
CA ARG A 10 -5.92 -11.83 0.21
C ARG A 10 -7.17 -10.95 0.29
N ARG A 11 -8.21 -11.36 1.04
CA ARG A 11 -9.43 -10.58 1.26
C ARG A 11 -9.11 -9.25 1.96
N ARG A 12 -8.39 -9.30 3.08
CA ARG A 12 -7.97 -8.11 3.83
C ARG A 12 -7.12 -7.16 2.97
N LEU A 13 -6.16 -7.67 2.20
CA LEU A 13 -5.40 -6.83 1.27
C LEU A 13 -6.28 -6.13 0.22
N ALA A 14 -7.36 -6.77 -0.23
CA ALA A 14 -8.28 -6.19 -1.21
C ALA A 14 -9.13 -5.05 -0.64
N GLU A 15 -9.31 -5.00 0.69
CA GLU A 15 -10.04 -3.92 1.37
C GLU A 15 -9.24 -2.61 1.43
N VAL A 16 -7.90 -2.70 1.33
CA VAL A 16 -7.03 -1.53 1.40
C VAL A 16 -7.29 -0.60 0.22
N ARG A 17 -7.96 0.51 0.51
CA ARG A 17 -8.25 1.58 -0.45
C ARG A 17 -8.35 2.91 0.27
N ILE A 18 -7.56 3.87 -0.17
CA ILE A 18 -7.63 5.26 0.29
C ILE A 18 -7.86 6.13 -0.94
N ILE A 19 -8.84 7.02 -0.87
CA ILE A 19 -9.15 8.00 -1.91
C ILE A 19 -9.31 9.35 -1.22
N LEU A 20 -8.57 10.33 -1.72
CA LEU A 20 -8.52 11.67 -1.14
C LEU A 20 -8.59 12.70 -2.27
N ARG A 21 -9.29 13.81 -2.02
CA ARG A 21 -9.28 14.98 -2.89
C ARG A 21 -8.11 15.89 -2.54
N LEU A 22 -7.49 16.44 -3.57
CA LEU A 22 -6.34 17.33 -3.49
C LEU A 22 -6.78 18.72 -3.96
N ASP A 23 -7.37 19.50 -3.06
CA ASP A 23 -7.72 20.90 -3.36
C ASP A 23 -6.56 21.80 -2.88
N GLU A 24 -5.74 22.27 -3.82
CA GLU A 24 -4.60 23.21 -3.66
C GLU A 24 -3.50 22.89 -2.61
N ALA A 25 -3.56 21.73 -1.96
CA ALA A 25 -2.56 21.30 -0.97
C ALA A 25 -1.15 21.14 -1.56
N ASP A 26 -0.11 21.39 -0.74
CA ASP A 26 1.29 21.10 -1.09
C ASP A 26 1.52 19.59 -1.20
N LEU A 27 1.31 19.08 -2.41
CA LEU A 27 1.49 17.68 -2.76
C LEU A 27 2.92 17.18 -2.52
N GLY A 28 3.92 18.06 -2.58
CA GLY A 28 5.32 17.67 -2.44
C GLY A 28 5.61 17.07 -1.08
N GLY A 29 5.28 17.81 -0.01
CA GLY A 29 5.50 17.36 1.37
C GLY A 29 4.69 16.12 1.74
N VAL A 30 3.42 16.06 1.30
CA VAL A 30 2.56 14.90 1.55
C VAL A 30 3.12 13.65 0.87
N ILE A 31 3.53 13.73 -0.40
CA ILE A 31 4.05 12.58 -1.12
C ILE A 31 5.30 12.03 -0.44
N ASP A 32 6.22 12.87 -0.02
CA ASP A 32 7.44 12.43 0.66
C ASP A 32 7.13 11.69 1.96
N GLU A 33 6.15 12.15 2.75
CA GLU A 33 5.69 11.44 3.94
C GLU A 33 5.05 10.09 3.62
N LEU A 34 4.25 9.99 2.54
CA LEU A 34 3.67 8.73 2.10
C LEU A 34 4.75 7.73 1.68
N LEU A 35 5.76 8.19 0.93
CA LEU A 35 6.88 7.35 0.52
C LEU A 35 7.70 6.89 1.73
N GLU A 36 7.90 7.77 2.70
CA GLU A 36 8.62 7.44 3.92
C GLU A 36 7.85 6.44 4.81
N ALA A 37 6.52 6.57 4.92
CA ALA A 37 5.69 5.57 5.58
C ALA A 37 5.83 4.18 4.93
N GLY A 38 5.91 4.13 3.59
CA GLY A 38 6.22 2.90 2.87
C GLY A 38 7.61 2.34 3.19
N ARG A 39 8.65 3.20 3.19
CA ARG A 39 10.03 2.79 3.54
C ARG A 39 10.14 2.26 4.96
N ALA A 40 9.50 2.93 5.92
CA ALA A 40 9.47 2.51 7.32
C ALA A 40 8.83 1.12 7.49
N ALA A 41 7.87 0.77 6.63
CA ALA A 41 7.28 -0.57 6.56
C ALA A 41 8.13 -1.60 5.77
N GLY A 42 9.32 -1.20 5.29
CA GLY A 42 10.25 -2.04 4.52
C GLY A 42 9.88 -2.17 3.03
N LEU A 43 9.04 -1.27 2.50
CA LEU A 43 8.71 -1.21 1.08
C LEU A 43 9.62 -0.22 0.35
N ASN A 44 10.03 -0.59 -0.85
CA ASN A 44 10.85 0.22 -1.73
C ASN A 44 9.96 0.94 -2.74
N PRO A 45 9.83 2.28 -2.66
CA PRO A 45 9.07 3.03 -3.64
C PRO A 45 9.84 3.17 -4.95
N GLU A 46 9.14 2.94 -6.06
CA GLU A 46 9.62 3.20 -7.39
C GLU A 46 8.62 4.04 -8.18
N ARG A 47 9.13 5.03 -8.92
CA ARG A 47 8.31 5.90 -9.76
C ARG A 47 7.70 5.11 -10.93
N ARG A 48 6.47 5.46 -11.27
CA ARG A 48 5.64 4.93 -12.37
C ARG A 48 4.95 6.09 -13.08
N ALA A 49 4.30 5.83 -14.21
CA ALA A 49 3.65 6.88 -15.00
C ALA A 49 2.49 7.54 -14.23
N GLU A 50 1.77 6.73 -13.47
CA GLU A 50 0.60 7.10 -12.68
C GLU A 50 0.93 7.57 -11.25
N GLY A 51 2.18 7.43 -10.79
CA GLY A 51 2.58 7.71 -9.42
C GLY A 51 3.70 6.79 -8.93
N TYR A 52 3.44 5.96 -7.92
CA TYR A 52 4.44 5.12 -7.27
C TYR A 52 3.96 3.68 -7.04
N ALA A 53 4.91 2.75 -7.09
CA ALA A 53 4.74 1.38 -6.64
C ALA A 53 5.67 1.11 -5.46
N LEU A 54 5.14 0.55 -4.38
CA LEU A 54 5.90 0.27 -3.15
C LEU A 54 5.86 -1.23 -2.88
N ALA A 55 6.95 -1.91 -3.21
CA ALA A 55 7.11 -3.36 -3.10
C ALA A 55 8.33 -3.68 -2.21
N PRO A 56 8.38 -4.84 -1.53
CA PRO A 56 9.54 -5.18 -0.68
C PRO A 56 10.84 -5.29 -1.48
N SER A 57 10.78 -5.70 -2.75
CA SER A 57 11.92 -5.75 -3.66
C SER A 57 11.48 -5.72 -5.12
N ARG A 58 12.41 -5.44 -6.04
CA ARG A 58 12.17 -5.57 -7.49
C ARG A 58 11.78 -6.98 -7.90
N LEU A 59 12.38 -7.99 -7.26
CA LEU A 59 12.06 -9.39 -7.50
C LEU A 59 10.60 -9.68 -7.12
N ALA A 60 10.16 -9.26 -5.94
CA ALA A 60 8.77 -9.44 -5.51
C ALA A 60 7.78 -8.80 -6.50
N ALA A 61 8.07 -7.59 -6.98
CA ALA A 61 7.25 -6.93 -7.99
C ALA A 61 7.22 -7.71 -9.32
N ALA A 62 8.37 -8.24 -9.77
CA ALA A 62 8.50 -9.04 -10.99
C ALA A 62 7.78 -10.40 -10.90
N LEU A 63 7.75 -11.01 -9.71
CA LEU A 63 6.98 -12.23 -9.43
C LEU A 63 5.46 -11.96 -9.38
N GLY A 64 5.03 -10.70 -9.47
CA GLY A 64 3.62 -10.34 -9.42
C GLY A 64 3.01 -10.40 -8.01
N LEU A 65 3.84 -10.36 -6.97
CA LEU A 65 3.36 -10.31 -5.59
C LEU A 65 2.60 -8.99 -5.31
N PRO A 66 1.66 -9.00 -4.36
CA PRO A 66 0.94 -7.80 -3.96
C PRO A 66 1.90 -6.69 -3.52
N HIS A 67 1.54 -5.45 -3.84
CA HIS A 67 2.30 -4.28 -3.45
C HIS A 67 1.39 -3.04 -3.38
N LEU A 68 1.79 -2.05 -2.59
CA LEU A 68 1.06 -0.79 -2.53
C LEU A 68 1.29 0.04 -3.79
N ARG A 69 0.26 0.79 -4.16
CA ARG A 69 0.28 1.75 -5.24
C ARG A 69 -0.20 3.08 -4.72
N ILE A 70 0.46 4.14 -5.16
CA ILE A 70 -0.01 5.51 -5.04
C ILE A 70 -0.22 6.00 -6.47
N GLY A 71 -1.42 6.48 -6.76
CA GLY A 71 -1.81 6.96 -8.08
C GLY A 71 -2.43 8.35 -8.00
N PHE A 72 -2.20 9.14 -9.04
CA PHE A 72 -2.77 10.47 -9.19
C PHE A 72 -3.65 10.50 -10.43
N LEU A 73 -4.88 10.98 -10.27
CA LEU A 73 -5.80 11.21 -11.38
C LEU A 73 -6.51 12.55 -11.15
N ASP A 74 -6.22 13.54 -11.99
CA ASP A 74 -6.68 14.91 -11.84
C ASP A 74 -6.39 15.46 -10.42
N ASN A 75 -7.41 15.73 -9.62
CA ASN A 75 -7.31 16.18 -8.23
C ASN A 75 -7.51 15.05 -7.21
N LEU A 76 -7.33 13.79 -7.61
CA LEU A 76 -7.48 12.63 -6.72
C LEU A 76 -6.15 11.97 -6.45
N LEU A 77 -5.89 11.73 -5.17
CA LEU A 77 -4.88 10.80 -4.70
C LEU A 77 -5.55 9.47 -4.37
N MET A 78 -4.98 8.39 -4.88
CA MET A 78 -5.46 7.04 -4.64
C MET A 78 -4.34 6.17 -4.09
N ILE A 79 -4.62 5.40 -3.04
CA ILE A 79 -3.73 4.37 -2.50
C ILE A 79 -4.48 3.04 -2.48
N TRP A 80 -3.88 2.00 -3.06
CA TRP A 80 -4.50 0.67 -3.11
C TRP A 80 -3.44 -0.43 -3.17
N VAL A 81 -3.87 -1.67 -2.89
CA VAL A 81 -3.03 -2.85 -3.12
C VAL A 81 -3.25 -3.38 -4.54
N ARG A 82 -2.17 -3.48 -5.31
CA ARG A 82 -2.21 -4.15 -6.61
C ARG A 82 -2.22 -5.66 -6.43
N ALA A 83 -3.11 -6.35 -7.15
CA ALA A 83 -3.17 -7.81 -7.20
C ALA A 83 -3.26 -8.50 -5.82
N PRO A 84 -4.18 -8.10 -4.93
CA PRO A 84 -4.25 -8.67 -3.57
C PRO A 84 -4.44 -10.20 -3.57
N HIS A 85 -5.10 -10.76 -4.59
CA HIS A 85 -5.34 -12.19 -4.77
C HIS A 85 -4.08 -13.00 -5.17
N SER A 86 -3.00 -12.35 -5.62
CA SER A 86 -1.76 -13.03 -6.04
C SER A 86 -0.79 -13.30 -4.88
N LEU A 87 -1.18 -12.99 -3.63
CA LEU A 87 -0.40 -13.36 -2.46
C LEU A 87 -0.22 -14.88 -2.44
N ASP A 88 1.01 -15.36 -2.51
CA ASP A 88 1.30 -16.80 -2.64
C ASP A 88 2.56 -17.13 -1.83
N ASP A 89 2.51 -18.21 -1.05
CA ASP A 89 3.61 -18.58 -0.14
C ASP A 89 4.89 -18.92 -0.91
N LEU A 90 4.79 -19.70 -1.99
CA LEU A 90 5.95 -20.11 -2.77
C LEU A 90 6.63 -18.91 -3.42
N LEU A 91 5.84 -17.99 -3.99
CA LEU A 91 6.39 -16.77 -4.58
C LEU A 91 7.02 -15.85 -3.54
N CYS A 92 6.42 -15.76 -2.34
CA CYS A 92 7.02 -15.02 -1.23
C CYS A 92 8.37 -15.64 -0.81
N GLU A 93 8.44 -16.97 -0.68
CA GLU A 93 9.67 -17.69 -0.31
C GLU A 93 10.77 -17.45 -1.35
N LEU A 94 10.45 -17.50 -2.64
CA LEU A 94 11.38 -17.15 -3.72
C LEU A 94 11.89 -15.71 -3.63
N ALA A 95 11.07 -14.80 -3.11
CA ALA A 95 11.46 -13.41 -2.86
C ALA A 95 12.19 -13.21 -1.51
N GLY A 96 12.37 -14.26 -0.70
CA GLY A 96 13.06 -14.23 0.59
C GLY A 96 12.20 -13.74 1.76
N LEU A 97 10.88 -13.87 1.70
CA LEU A 97 9.96 -13.50 2.77
C LEU A 97 8.79 -14.49 2.91
N SER A 98 8.04 -14.44 4.02
CA SER A 98 6.77 -15.16 4.13
C SER A 98 5.60 -14.31 3.62
N ALA A 99 4.49 -14.95 3.23
CA ALA A 99 3.27 -14.23 2.86
C ALA A 99 2.73 -13.37 4.00
N GLU A 100 2.83 -13.85 5.24
CA GLU A 100 2.48 -13.06 6.44
C GLU A 100 3.36 -11.81 6.55
N LYS A 101 4.68 -11.94 6.34
CA LYS A 101 5.58 -10.79 6.40
C LYS A 101 5.23 -9.78 5.32
N LEU A 102 4.92 -10.23 4.10
CA LEU A 102 4.48 -9.34 3.02
C LEU A 102 3.18 -8.61 3.39
N TYR A 103 2.20 -9.36 3.89
CA TYR A 103 0.93 -8.84 4.35
C TYR A 103 1.12 -7.73 5.39
N GLU A 104 1.91 -7.99 6.42
CA GLU A 104 2.18 -7.02 7.49
C GLU A 104 2.91 -5.78 6.99
N MET A 105 3.89 -5.93 6.09
CA MET A 105 4.58 -4.79 5.48
C MET A 105 3.61 -3.90 4.68
N ILE A 106 2.74 -4.50 3.89
CA ILE A 106 1.73 -3.76 3.11
C ILE A 106 0.73 -3.07 4.05
N LEU A 107 0.22 -3.77 5.04
CA LEU A 107 -0.78 -3.21 5.95
C LEU A 107 -0.19 -2.08 6.82
N SER A 108 1.03 -2.28 7.33
CA SER A 108 1.77 -1.26 8.09
C SER A 108 2.02 -0.01 7.23
N GLY A 109 2.46 -0.19 5.97
CA GLY A 109 2.64 0.92 5.04
C GLY A 109 1.34 1.67 4.76
N ALA A 110 0.23 0.96 4.53
CA ALA A 110 -1.07 1.56 4.28
C ALA A 110 -1.60 2.35 5.50
N ARG A 111 -1.41 1.82 6.71
CA ARG A 111 -1.77 2.52 7.96
C ARG A 111 -0.94 3.78 8.15
N GLY A 112 0.38 3.69 7.98
CA GLY A 112 1.27 4.85 8.08
C GLY A 112 0.94 5.94 7.07
N MET A 113 0.57 5.56 5.84
CA MET A 113 0.08 6.49 4.83
C MET A 113 -1.24 7.16 5.24
N ALA A 114 -2.20 6.38 5.76
CA ALA A 114 -3.46 6.95 6.25
C ALA A 114 -3.25 7.93 7.41
N GLU A 115 -2.32 7.63 8.32
CA GLU A 115 -1.94 8.54 9.41
C GLU A 115 -1.28 9.82 8.87
N ALA A 116 -0.38 9.71 7.89
CA ALA A 116 0.21 10.89 7.25
C ALA A 116 -0.87 11.78 6.62
N LEU A 117 -1.80 11.21 5.85
CA LEU A 117 -2.90 11.96 5.26
C LEU A 117 -3.76 12.67 6.31
N ARG A 118 -4.11 12.00 7.41
CA ARG A 118 -4.90 12.61 8.50
C ARG A 118 -4.21 13.78 9.20
N ARG A 119 -2.89 13.95 9.07
CA ARG A 119 -2.18 15.12 9.60
C ARG A 119 -2.28 16.35 8.71
N HIS A 120 -2.55 16.15 7.43
CA HIS A 120 -2.51 17.20 6.40
C HIS A 120 -3.87 17.58 5.85
N PHE A 121 -4.87 16.70 6.00
CA PHE A 121 -6.18 16.85 5.38
C PHE A 121 -7.29 16.78 6.42
N GLU A 122 -8.34 17.58 6.23
CA GLU A 122 -9.54 17.56 7.06
C GLU A 122 -10.45 16.37 6.67
N GLU A 123 -11.44 16.06 7.49
CA GLU A 123 -12.36 14.94 7.19
C GLU A 123 -13.09 15.12 5.84
N ASP A 124 -13.39 16.38 5.46
CA ASP A 124 -14.10 16.69 4.22
C ASP A 124 -13.24 16.46 2.95
N ASP A 125 -11.91 16.43 3.06
CA ASP A 125 -11.00 16.09 1.96
C ASP A 125 -10.90 14.57 1.73
N VAL A 126 -11.22 13.79 2.77
CA VAL A 126 -11.11 12.32 2.78
C VAL A 126 -12.39 11.71 2.21
N LEU A 127 -12.33 11.31 0.94
CA LEU A 127 -13.46 10.64 0.30
C LEU A 127 -13.66 9.21 0.82
N GLN A 128 -12.55 8.49 1.08
CA GLN A 128 -12.61 7.11 1.55
C GLN A 128 -11.29 6.66 2.18
N ILE A 129 -11.34 6.05 3.36
CA ILE A 129 -10.24 5.25 3.93
C ILE A 129 -10.81 3.91 4.38
N ASN A 130 -10.48 2.85 3.64
CA ASN A 130 -10.76 1.48 4.01
C ASN A 130 -9.45 0.76 4.31
N LEU A 131 -9.34 0.25 5.54
CA LEU A 131 -8.23 -0.57 6.01
C LEU A 131 -8.82 -1.74 6.80
N PRO A 132 -8.26 -2.95 6.68
CA PRO A 132 -8.63 -4.07 7.55
C PRO A 132 -8.49 -3.72 9.03
N ALA A 133 -9.34 -4.30 9.88
CA ALA A 133 -9.15 -4.27 11.33
C ALA A 133 -7.77 -4.87 11.71
N GLY A 134 -7.23 -4.50 12.87
CA GLY A 134 -5.98 -5.09 13.40
C GLY A 134 -6.20 -6.55 13.77
#